data_AF-A0A379ZVV5-F1
#
_entry.id   AF-A0A379ZVV5-F1
#
_cell.length_a   1.000
_cell.length_b   1.000
_cell.length_c   1.000
_cell.angle_alpha   90.00
_cell.angle_beta   90.00
_cell.angle_gamma   90.00
#
_symmetry.space_group_name_H-M   'P 1'
#
loop_
_entity.id
_entity.type
_entity.pdbx_description
1 polymer ?
#
loop_
_entity_poly.entity_id
_entity_poly.type
_entity_poly.pdbx_seq_one_letter_code
_entity_poly.pdbx_strand_id
1 'polypeptide(L)'
;MFDAVSDAPVGTVALMRIDEANGVLEIGHVSWSPLMKQRSSATEAIALLLRYAFDTLGYRRCEWKCDSHNAPSRQAALRFGFRYEGNFRFAVIVKGRSRDTDWFAITADRWPVVRQAFERWLSADNFDTQGRQIARLQVLRGE
;
A
#
# COMPACT_ATOMS: atom_id res chain seq x y z
N MET A 1 5.69 13.24 -0.38
CA MET A 1 6.53 12.43 -1.28
C MET A 1 7.15 13.35 -2.30
N PHE A 2 8.47 13.28 -2.44
CA PHE A 2 9.24 14.04 -3.43
C PHE A 2 9.85 13.06 -4.44
N ASP A 3 9.91 13.47 -5.70
CA ASP A 3 10.65 12.73 -6.72
C ASP A 3 12.15 12.91 -6.50
N ALA A 4 12.90 11.82 -6.44
CA ALA A 4 14.32 11.86 -6.07
C ALA A 4 15.22 12.55 -7.11
N VAL A 5 14.75 12.69 -8.36
CA VAL A 5 15.53 13.31 -9.45
C VAL A 5 15.21 14.81 -9.56
N SER A 6 13.93 15.15 -9.54
CA SER A 6 13.47 16.52 -9.77
C SER A 6 13.21 17.34 -8.49
N ASP A 7 13.23 16.69 -7.32
CA ASP A 7 12.83 17.26 -6.02
C ASP A 7 11.41 17.87 -6.02
N ALA A 8 10.58 17.46 -6.98
CA ALA A 8 9.21 17.95 -7.09
C ALA A 8 8.28 17.19 -6.13
N PRO A 9 7.30 17.84 -5.49
CA PRO A 9 6.28 17.15 -4.71
C PRO A 9 5.37 16.34 -5.65
N VAL A 10 5.33 15.02 -5.47
CA VAL A 10 4.60 14.10 -6.37
C VAL A 10 3.44 13.34 -5.69
N GLY A 11 3.24 13.55 -4.39
CA GLY A 11 2.08 12.99 -3.69
C GLY A 11 2.19 12.97 -2.17
N THR A 12 1.15 12.42 -1.54
CA THR A 12 1.04 12.27 -0.09
C THR A 12 0.49 10.89 0.29
N VAL A 13 0.88 10.43 1.46
CA VAL A 13 0.39 9.22 2.12
C VAL A 13 0.62 9.39 3.62
N ALA A 14 -0.24 8.80 4.45
CA ALA A 14 -0.16 8.91 5.90
C ALA A 14 -0.25 7.55 6.58
N LEU A 15 0.47 7.40 7.70
CA LEU A 15 0.13 6.45 8.75
C LEU A 15 -0.94 7.11 9.62
N MET A 16 -2.07 6.44 9.82
CA MET A 16 -3.23 6.99 10.51
C MET A 16 -3.96 5.92 11.33
N ARG A 17 -4.95 6.35 12.13
CA ARG A 17 -5.72 5.47 13.03
C ARG A 17 -4.83 4.54 13.86
N ILE A 18 -3.80 5.14 14.44
CA ILE A 18 -2.79 4.45 15.23
C ILE A 18 -3.44 4.00 16.54
N ASP A 19 -3.30 2.70 16.82
CA ASP A 19 -3.62 2.06 18.08
C ASP A 19 -2.34 1.39 18.59
N GLU A 20 -1.59 2.15 19.39
CA GLU A 20 -0.30 1.73 19.94
C GLU A 20 -0.44 0.52 20.85
N ALA A 21 -1.50 0.48 21.66
CA ALA A 21 -1.74 -0.58 22.63
C ALA A 21 -1.92 -1.95 21.95
N ASN A 22 -2.55 -1.97 20.78
CA ASN A 22 -2.77 -3.20 20.02
C ASN A 22 -1.75 -3.43 18.89
N GLY A 23 -0.90 -2.44 18.60
CA GLY A 23 0.07 -2.47 17.51
C GLY A 23 -0.63 -2.49 16.15
N VAL A 24 -1.61 -1.61 15.95
CA VAL A 24 -2.38 -1.48 14.70
C VAL A 24 -2.25 -0.08 14.14
N LEU A 25 -2.07 0.03 12.82
CA LEU A 25 -2.17 1.30 12.12
C LEU A 25 -2.78 1.10 10.74
N GLU A 26 -3.11 2.20 10.06
CA GLU A 26 -3.61 2.21 8.69
C GLU A 26 -2.68 3.03 7.80
N ILE A 27 -2.38 2.51 6.61
CA ILE A 27 -1.86 3.34 5.52
C ILE A 27 -3.05 3.91 4.77
N GLY A 28 -3.20 5.23 4.81
CA GLY A 28 -4.34 5.94 4.25
C GLY A 28 -3.99 7.33 3.73
N HIS A 29 -5.01 8.11 3.40
CA HIS A 29 -4.87 9.43 2.74
C HIS A 29 -3.93 9.43 1.53
N VAL A 30 -3.94 8.33 0.77
CA VAL A 30 -3.08 8.14 -0.40
C VAL A 30 -3.54 9.05 -1.54
N SER A 31 -2.65 9.95 -1.97
CA SER A 31 -2.86 10.83 -3.11
C SER A 31 -1.60 10.90 -3.97
N TRP A 32 -1.64 10.25 -5.13
CA TRP A 32 -0.55 10.24 -6.11
C TRP A 32 -0.83 11.21 -7.25
N SER A 33 0.13 12.06 -7.59
CA SER A 33 0.08 12.86 -8.80
C SER A 33 0.23 11.97 -10.05
N PRO A 34 -0.12 12.46 -11.25
CA PRO A 34 0.14 11.74 -12.50
C PRO A 34 1.60 11.33 -12.70
N LEU A 35 2.55 12.07 -12.11
CA LEU A 35 3.98 11.79 -12.19
C LEU A 35 4.38 10.53 -11.40
N MET A 36 3.60 10.18 -10.37
CA MET A 36 3.87 9.05 -9.48
C MET A 36 2.97 7.83 -9.75
N LYS A 37 1.79 8.04 -10.33
CA LYS A 37 0.86 6.95 -10.65
C LYS A 37 1.51 5.89 -11.54
N GLN A 38 1.36 4.63 -11.14
CA GLN A 38 1.88 3.46 -11.87
C GLN A 38 3.40 3.47 -12.08
N ARG A 39 4.16 4.18 -11.24
CA ARG A 39 5.62 4.15 -11.20
C ARG A 39 6.14 3.30 -10.04
N SER A 40 7.41 2.89 -10.13
CA SER A 40 8.10 2.19 -9.04
C SER A 40 8.11 3.00 -7.75
N SER A 41 8.25 4.33 -7.84
CA SER A 41 8.22 5.24 -6.68
C SER A 41 6.94 5.13 -5.84
N ALA A 42 5.78 4.87 -6.44
CA ALA A 42 4.55 4.61 -5.68
C ALA A 42 4.59 3.29 -4.92
N THR A 43 5.23 2.26 -5.48
CA THR A 43 5.39 0.97 -4.82
C THR A 43 6.43 1.06 -3.71
N GLU A 44 7.53 1.77 -3.95
CA GLU A 44 8.59 2.03 -2.98
C GLU A 44 8.06 2.81 -1.76
N ALA A 45 7.24 3.85 -1.98
CA ALA A 45 6.61 4.60 -0.89
C ALA A 45 5.84 3.69 0.08
N ILE A 46 5.05 2.76 -0.46
CA ILE A 46 4.30 1.78 0.34
C ILE A 46 5.24 0.78 1.02
N ALA A 47 6.29 0.32 0.33
CA ALA A 47 7.29 -0.59 0.90
C ALA A 47 7.99 0.03 2.11
N LEU A 48 8.38 1.31 2.03
CA LEU A 48 9.01 2.05 3.12
C LEU A 48 8.09 2.18 4.34
N LEU A 49 6.82 2.52 4.12
CA LEU A 49 5.85 2.63 5.21
C LEU A 49 5.56 1.28 5.88
N LEU A 50 5.44 0.21 5.10
CA LEU A 50 5.24 -1.14 5.64
C LEU A 50 6.48 -1.61 6.43
N ARG A 51 7.69 -1.40 5.90
CA ARG A 51 8.93 -1.68 6.62
C ARG A 51 9.01 -0.91 7.93
N TYR A 52 8.67 0.38 7.92
CA TYR A 52 8.66 1.17 9.15
C TYR A 52 7.63 0.62 10.16
N ALA A 53 6.41 0.32 9.71
CA ALA A 53 5.36 -0.23 10.58
C ALA A 53 5.76 -1.56 11.23
N PHE A 54 6.29 -2.51 10.46
CA PHE A 54 6.58 -3.86 10.95
C PHE A 54 8.00 -4.02 11.50
N ASP A 55 9.02 -3.58 10.75
CA ASP A 55 10.43 -3.81 11.12
C ASP A 55 10.92 -2.80 12.17
N THR A 56 10.43 -1.55 12.14
CA THR A 56 10.88 -0.50 13.07
C THR A 56 9.96 -0.34 14.28
N LEU A 57 8.65 -0.21 14.05
CA LEU A 57 7.69 -0.01 15.15
C LEU A 57 7.24 -1.33 15.79
N GLY A 58 7.44 -2.48 15.14
CA GLY A 58 7.03 -3.78 15.67
C GLY A 58 5.52 -3.98 15.68
N TYR A 59 4.76 -3.25 14.87
CA TYR A 59 3.30 -3.36 14.84
C TYR A 59 2.87 -4.70 14.26
N ARG A 60 1.74 -5.21 14.74
CA ARG A 60 1.25 -6.54 14.38
C ARG A 60 0.30 -6.53 13.20
N ARG A 61 -0.21 -5.35 12.83
CA ARG A 61 -1.22 -5.18 11.79
C ARG A 61 -1.12 -3.81 11.12
N CYS A 62 -1.13 -3.82 9.79
CA CYS A 62 -1.27 -2.64 8.96
C CYS A 62 -2.54 -2.77 8.12
N GLU A 63 -3.42 -1.77 8.18
CA GLU A 63 -4.70 -1.75 7.49
C GLU A 63 -4.65 -0.93 6.20
N TRP A 64 -5.50 -1.30 5.25
CA TRP A 64 -5.86 -0.50 4.08
C TRP A 64 -7.38 -0.49 3.95
N LYS A 65 -7.95 0.68 3.68
CA LYS A 65 -9.39 0.82 3.45
C LYS A 65 -9.69 1.65 2.24
N CYS A 66 -10.72 1.26 1.53
CA CYS A 66 -11.22 2.04 0.42
C CYS A 66 -12.74 2.01 0.34
N ASP A 67 -13.28 2.96 -0.38
CA ASP A 67 -14.66 2.90 -0.84
C ASP A 67 -14.83 1.65 -1.70
N SER A 68 -15.91 0.89 -1.51
CA SER A 68 -16.16 -0.32 -2.30
C SER A 68 -16.33 -0.04 -3.81
N HIS A 69 -16.66 1.20 -4.19
CA HIS A 69 -16.69 1.63 -5.60
C HIS A 69 -15.31 2.08 -6.12
N ASN A 70 -14.29 2.20 -5.27
CA ASN A 70 -12.94 2.59 -5.68
C ASN A 70 -12.11 1.36 -6.09
N ALA A 71 -12.43 0.82 -7.27
CA ALA A 71 -11.73 -0.32 -7.84
C ALA A 71 -10.19 -0.11 -7.93
N PRO A 72 -9.66 1.06 -8.34
CA PRO A 72 -8.21 1.29 -8.35
C PRO A 72 -7.54 1.11 -6.99
N SER A 73 -8.15 1.63 -5.91
CA SER A 73 -7.60 1.49 -4.56
C SER A 73 -7.67 0.04 -4.06
N ARG A 74 -8.78 -0.66 -4.34
CA ARG A 74 -8.92 -2.09 -4.04
C ARG A 74 -7.85 -2.93 -4.75
N GLN A 75 -7.63 -2.67 -6.04
CA GLN A 75 -6.60 -3.37 -6.81
C GLN A 75 -5.19 -3.06 -6.31
N ALA A 76 -4.94 -1.83 -5.85
CA ALA A 76 -3.68 -1.46 -5.21
C ALA A 76 -3.45 -2.23 -3.91
N ALA A 77 -4.46 -2.30 -3.03
CA ALA A 77 -4.37 -3.05 -1.77
C ALA A 77 -4.00 -4.53 -2.01
N LEU A 78 -4.73 -5.19 -2.91
CA LEU A 78 -4.45 -6.57 -3.32
C LEU A 78 -3.07 -6.70 -3.96
N ARG A 79 -2.69 -5.75 -4.83
CA ARG A 79 -1.34 -5.72 -5.44
C ARG A 79 -0.25 -5.53 -4.40
N PHE A 80 -0.47 -4.86 -3.28
CA PHE A 80 0.54 -4.67 -2.23
C PHE A 80 0.58 -5.82 -1.21
N GLY A 81 -0.30 -6.82 -1.35
CA GLY A 81 -0.34 -7.99 -0.47
C GLY A 81 -1.26 -7.83 0.74
N PHE A 82 -2.07 -6.77 0.80
CA PHE A 82 -3.15 -6.69 1.76
C PHE A 82 -4.24 -7.71 1.40
N ARG A 83 -4.71 -8.45 2.40
CA ARG A 83 -5.77 -9.44 2.26
C ARG A 83 -7.10 -8.84 2.65
N TYR A 84 -8.14 -9.12 1.86
CA TYR A 84 -9.49 -8.67 2.13
C TYR A 84 -10.07 -9.36 3.36
N GLU A 85 -10.73 -8.59 4.23
CA GLU A 85 -11.30 -9.10 5.48
C GLU A 85 -12.80 -8.83 5.62
N GLY A 86 -13.35 -7.89 4.85
CA GLY A 86 -14.78 -7.67 4.86
C GLY A 86 -15.23 -6.31 4.33
N ASN A 87 -16.55 -6.13 4.36
CA ASN A 87 -17.23 -4.93 3.94
C ASN A 87 -18.07 -4.38 5.09
N PHE A 88 -17.85 -3.12 5.44
CA PHE A 88 -18.76 -2.39 6.32
C PHE A 88 -19.74 -1.60 5.46
N ARG A 89 -20.98 -2.09 5.41
CA ARG A 89 -22.09 -1.42 4.70
C ARG A 89 -22.48 -0.14 5.42
N PHE A 90 -22.78 0.92 4.67
CA PHE A 90 -23.17 2.23 5.19
C PHE A 90 -22.19 2.80 6.23
N ALA A 91 -20.90 2.49 6.11
CA ALA A 91 -19.89 2.82 7.12
C ALA A 91 -19.78 4.32 7.37
N VAL A 92 -19.87 5.14 6.32
CA VAL A 92 -19.77 6.60 6.39
C VAL A 92 -20.59 7.28 5.29
N ILE A 93 -20.90 8.56 5.46
CA ILE A 93 -21.38 9.44 4.38
C ILE A 93 -20.21 10.31 3.92
N VAL A 94 -19.89 10.27 2.63
CA VAL A 94 -18.82 11.07 2.03
C VAL A 94 -19.38 11.82 0.83
N LYS A 95 -19.22 13.15 0.81
CA LYS A 95 -19.69 14.01 -0.29
C LYS A 95 -21.18 13.79 -0.63
N GLY A 96 -22.02 13.64 0.40
CA GLY A 96 -23.46 13.44 0.24
C GLY A 96 -23.89 12.05 -0.23
N ARG A 97 -22.97 11.09 -0.37
CA ARG A 97 -23.27 9.70 -0.75
C ARG A 97 -22.94 8.75 0.40
N SER A 98 -23.81 7.76 0.63
CA SER A 98 -23.46 6.63 1.50
C SER A 98 -22.31 5.82 0.89
N ARG A 99 -21.34 5.45 1.73
CA ARG A 99 -20.16 4.70 1.34
C ARG A 99 -20.04 3.43 2.18
N ASP A 100 -20.02 2.32 1.47
CA ASP A 100 -19.52 1.05 1.97
C ASP A 100 -17.98 1.08 1.98
N THR A 101 -17.37 0.44 2.98
CA THR A 101 -15.91 0.41 3.12
C THR A 101 -15.42 -1.01 3.06
N ASP A 102 -14.55 -1.29 2.09
CA ASP A 102 -13.80 -2.53 2.00
C ASP A 102 -12.55 -2.44 2.88
N TRP A 103 -12.33 -3.47 3.69
CA TRP A 103 -11.22 -3.58 4.63
C TRP A 103 -10.23 -4.63 4.19
N PHE A 104 -8.95 -4.27 4.27
CA PHE A 104 -7.84 -5.16 4.00
C PHE A 104 -6.75 -5.00 5.05
N ALA A 105 -5.93 -6.03 5.24
CA ALA A 105 -4.79 -5.98 6.16
C ALA A 105 -3.58 -6.79 5.70
N ILE A 106 -2.41 -6.36 6.16
CA ILE A 106 -1.21 -7.20 6.30
C ILE A 106 -1.01 -7.42 7.80
N THR A 107 -0.74 -8.65 8.18
CA THR A 107 -0.41 -9.05 9.55
C THR A 107 1.06 -9.40 9.68
N ALA A 108 1.61 -9.31 10.89
CA ALA A 108 3.05 -9.53 11.13
C ALA A 108 3.54 -10.93 10.69
N ASP A 109 2.71 -11.97 10.78
CA ASP A 109 3.05 -13.32 10.29
C ASP A 109 3.17 -13.38 8.75
N ARG A 110 2.42 -12.53 8.03
CA ARG A 110 2.48 -12.43 6.58
C ARG A 110 3.57 -11.47 6.09
N TRP A 111 3.97 -10.52 6.94
CA TRP A 111 4.92 -9.48 6.56
C TRP A 111 6.24 -10.02 5.96
N PRO A 112 6.91 -11.06 6.50
CA PRO A 112 8.15 -11.57 5.91
C PRO A 112 8.02 -11.96 4.42
N VAL A 113 6.90 -12.58 4.04
CA VAL A 113 6.62 -12.96 2.65
C VAL A 113 6.38 -11.72 1.78
N VAL A 114 5.60 -10.76 2.29
CA VAL A 114 5.32 -9.51 1.58
C VAL A 114 6.61 -8.71 1.38
N ARG A 115 7.41 -8.55 2.43
CA ARG A 115 8.69 -7.83 2.42
C ARG A 115 9.63 -8.39 1.36
N GLN A 116 9.83 -9.71 1.36
CA GLN A 116 10.71 -10.36 0.39
C GLN A 116 10.25 -10.14 -1.06
N ALA A 117 8.95 -10.14 -1.32
CA ALA A 117 8.43 -9.84 -2.64
C ALA A 117 8.66 -8.38 -3.05
N PHE A 118 8.50 -7.42 -2.13
CA PHE A 118 8.82 -6.01 -2.39
C PHE A 118 10.31 -5.82 -2.67
N GLU A 119 11.20 -6.44 -1.88
CA GLU A 119 12.65 -6.37 -2.09
C GLU A 119 13.05 -6.90 -3.47
N ARG A 120 12.52 -8.07 -3.86
CA ARG A 120 12.76 -8.63 -5.20
C ARG A 120 12.19 -7.75 -6.30
N TRP A 121 10.99 -7.20 -6.10
CA TRP A 121 10.34 -6.37 -7.12
C TRP A 121 11.04 -5.04 -7.34
N LEU A 122 11.57 -4.43 -6.27
CA LEU A 122 12.29 -3.16 -6.29
C LEU A 122 13.76 -3.30 -6.67
N SER A 123 14.31 -4.52 -6.70
CA SER A 123 15.67 -4.76 -7.18
C SER A 123 15.85 -4.25 -8.60
N ALA A 124 17.01 -3.67 -8.90
CA ALA A 124 17.38 -3.25 -10.24
C ALA A 124 17.26 -4.40 -11.27
N ASP A 125 17.52 -5.63 -10.82
CA ASP A 125 17.44 -6.84 -11.65
C ASP A 125 16.02 -7.17 -12.13
N ASN A 126 14.99 -6.55 -11.54
CA ASN A 126 13.59 -6.74 -11.94
C ASN A 126 13.12 -5.68 -12.96
N PHE A 127 14.01 -4.82 -13.48
CA PHE A 127 13.66 -3.82 -14.48
C PHE A 127 14.53 -3.97 -15.73
N ASP A 128 13.91 -3.94 -16.91
CA ASP A 128 14.63 -3.96 -18.18
C ASP A 128 15.31 -2.61 -18.47
N THR A 129 16.05 -2.53 -19.57
CA THR A 129 16.76 -1.30 -20.00
C THR A 129 15.83 -0.13 -20.32
N GLN A 130 14.52 -0.37 -20.45
CA GLN A 130 13.48 0.64 -20.66
C GLN A 130 12.73 0.98 -19.35
N GLY A 131 13.17 0.44 -18.21
CA GLY A 131 12.56 0.65 -16.90
C GLY A 131 11.22 -0.07 -16.71
N ARG A 132 10.92 -1.09 -17.53
CA ARG A 132 9.71 -1.92 -17.37
C ARG A 132 10.00 -3.08 -16.43
N GLN A 133 9.06 -3.35 -15.54
CA GLN A 133 9.14 -4.50 -14.64
C GLN A 133 9.19 -5.82 -15.45
N ILE A 134 10.08 -6.73 -15.07
CA ILE A 134 10.22 -8.08 -15.63
C ILE A 134 9.19 -9.01 -14.97
N ALA A 135 9.21 -9.09 -13.64
CA ALA A 135 8.21 -9.80 -12.84
C ALA A 135 7.25 -8.83 -12.15
N ARG A 136 5.97 -9.23 -12.08
CA ARG A 136 4.94 -8.48 -11.33
C ARG A 136 5.06 -8.77 -9.84
N LEU A 137 4.76 -7.77 -9.01
CA LEU A 137 4.81 -7.89 -7.55
C LEU A 137 3.94 -9.04 -7.02
N GLN A 138 2.77 -9.29 -7.64
CA GLN A 138 1.89 -10.40 -7.27
C GLN A 138 2.56 -11.77 -7.49
N VAL A 139 3.21 -11.94 -8.66
CA VAL A 139 3.92 -13.19 -9.00
C VAL A 139 5.05 -13.46 -7.99
N LEU A 140 5.77 -12.41 -7.58
CA LEU A 140 6.87 -12.54 -6.62
C LEU A 140 6.41 -12.85 -5.19
N ARG A 141 5.13 -12.68 -4.86
CA ARG A 141 4.55 -13.12 -3.59
C ARG A 141 4.13 -14.59 -3.59
N GLY A 142 4.09 -15.26 -4.75
CA GLY A 142 3.55 -16.61 -4.88
C GLY A 142 2.03 -16.68 -4.78
N GLU A 143 1.33 -15.63 -5.23
CA GLU A 143 -0.14 -15.52 -5.30
C GLU A 143 -0.62 -15.35 -6.74
#